data_AF-A0A2N2M1W8-F1
#
_entry.id   AF-A0A2N2M1W8-F1
#
_cell.length_a   1.000
_cell.length_b   1.000
_cell.length_c   1.000
_cell.angle_alpha   90.00
_cell.angle_beta   90.00
_cell.angle_gamma   90.00
#
_symmetry.space_group_name_H-M   'P 1'
#
loop_
_entity.id
_entity.type
_entity.pdbx_description
1 polymer ?
#
loop_
_entity_poly.entity_id
_entity_poly.type
_entity_poly.pdbx_seq_one_letter_code
_entity_poly.pdbx_strand_id
1 'polypeptide(L)' 'MKILVISDVHGNFTALEAVLASAGTVDAVWCLGDLVGYG' A
#
# COMPACT_ATOMS: atom_id res chain seq x y z
N MET A 1 -17.00 -0.83 7.79
CA MET A 1 -15.63 -1.38 7.84
C MET A 1 -15.09 -1.46 6.42
N LYS A 2 -14.16 -0.58 6.05
CA LYS A 2 -13.49 -0.49 4.74
C LYS A 2 -12.00 -0.73 4.96
N ILE A 3 -11.45 -1.73 4.27
CA ILE A 3 -10.03 -2.12 4.39
C ILE A 3 -9.36 -1.88 3.04
N LEU A 4 -8.21 -1.20 3.06
CA LEU A 4 -7.33 -1.09 1.89
C LEU A 4 -6.42 -2.33 1.85
N VAL A 5 -6.43 -3.07 0.75
CA VAL A 5 -5.52 -4.20 0.53
C VAL A 5 -4.50 -3.80 -0.53
N ILE A 6 -3.21 -3.93 -0.20
CA ILE A 6 -2.08 -3.64 -1.08
C ILE A 6 -1.12 -4.83 -1.15
N SER A 7 -0.33 -4.90 -2.22
CA SER A 7 0.66 -5.96 -2.46
C SER A 7 1.78 -5.42 -3.34
N ASP A 8 2.92 -6.11 -3.37
CA ASP A 8 4.00 -5.92 -4.36
C ASP A 8 4.50 -4.48 -4.46
N VAL A 9 4.72 -3.86 -3.29
CA VAL A 9 5.24 -2.49 -3.21
C VAL A 9 6.68 -2.43 -3.73
N HIS A 10 7.46 -3.48 -3.51
CA HIS A 10 8.85 -3.62 -3.96
C HIS A 10 9.70 -2.37 -3.70
N GLY A 11 9.59 -1.79 -2.51
CA GLY A 11 10.35 -0.60 -2.13
C GLY A 11 9.95 0.69 -2.86
N ASN A 12 8.97 0.68 -3.76
CA ASN A 12 8.53 1.85 -4.51
C ASN A 12 7.72 2.79 -3.62
N PHE A 13 8.44 3.63 -2.88
CA PHE A 13 7.87 4.55 -1.92
C PHE A 13 6.91 5.56 -2.56
N THR A 14 7.26 6.10 -3.74
CA THR A 14 6.42 7.06 -4.46
C THR A 14 5.08 6.45 -4.88
N ALA A 15 5.06 5.19 -5.34
CA ALA A 15 3.81 4.50 -5.65
C ALA A 15 2.97 4.25 -4.40
N LEU A 16 3.61 3.86 -3.29
CA LEU A 16 2.91 3.65 -2.02
C LEU A 16 2.24 4.94 -1.53
N GLU A 17 2.95 6.07 -1.55
CA GLU A 17 2.39 7.38 -1.17
C GLU A 17 1.19 7.77 -2.04
N ALA A 18 1.29 7.58 -3.36
CA ALA A 18 0.21 7.89 -4.29
C ALA A 18 -1.05 7.05 -4.01
N VAL A 19 -0.89 5.76 -3.71
CA VAL A 19 -2.01 4.86 -3.38
C VAL A 19 -2.64 5.25 -2.04
N LEU A 20 -1.83 5.52 -1.01
CA LEU A 20 -2.33 5.93 0.31
C LEU A 20 -3.11 7.24 0.23
N ALA A 21 -2.63 8.22 -0.55
CA ALA A 21 -3.34 9.48 -0.79
C ALA A 21 -4.67 9.27 -1.53
N SER A 22 -4.75 8.31 -2.46
CA SER A 22 -5.96 8.00 -3.23
C SER A 22 -7.00 7.16 -2.46
N ALA A 23 -6.62 6.46 -1.40
CA ALA A 23 -7.49 5.47 -0.74
C ALA A 23 -8.65 6.10 0.06
N GLY A 24 -8.53 7.39 0.40
CA GLY A 24 -9.43 8.09 1.31
C GLY A 24 -9.42 7.47 2.71
N THR A 25 -10.50 7.65 3.49
CA THR A 25 -10.60 7.06 4.83
C THR A 25 -10.84 5.55 4.75
N VAL A 26 -10.00 4.79 5.45
CA VAL A 26 -10.11 3.34 5.63
C VAL A 26 -9.87 2.99 7.10
N ASP A 27 -10.46 1.90 7.57
CA ASP A 27 -10.36 1.44 8.96
C ASP A 27 -9.06 0.64 9.21
N ALA A 28 -8.50 0.03 8.17
CA ALA A 28 -7.25 -0.71 8.22
C ALA A 28 -6.58 -0.80 6.83
N VAL A 29 -5.28 -1.07 6.84
CA VAL A 29 -4.49 -1.40 5.64
C VAL A 29 -3.90 -2.80 5.82
N TRP A 30 -4.12 -3.69 4.86
CA TRP A 30 -3.54 -5.03 4.82
C TRP A 30 -2.54 -5.12 3.68
N CYS A 31 -1.31 -5.53 3.99
CA CYS A 31 -0.25 -5.74 3.01
C CYS A 31 -0.05 -7.24 2.80
N LEU A 32 -0.10 -7.69 1.55
CA LEU A 32 -0.01 -9.11 1.19
C LEU A 32 1.43 -9.62 1.03
N GLY A 33 2.44 -8.76 1.13
CA GLY A 33 3.84 -9.14 0.99
C GLY A 33 4.57 -8.30 -0.04
N ASP A 34 5.81 -8.72 -0.35
CA ASP A 34 6.69 -8.08 -1.32
C ASP A 34 6.82 -6.57 -1.10
N LEU A 35 6.96 -6.20 0.19
CA LEU A 35 7.05 -4.80 0.62
C LEU A 35 8.38 -4.15 0.20
N VAL A 36 9.46 -4.94 0.18
CA VAL A 36 10.83 -4.50 -0.10
C VAL A 36 11.46 -5.38 -1.18
N GLY A 37 12.64 -4.99 -1.66
CA GLY A 37 13.33 -5.63 -2.78
C GLY A 37 13.13 -4.85 -4.08
N TYR A 38 14.04 -5.03 -5.04
CA TYR A 38 14.17 -4.29 -6.30
C TYR A 38 14.50 -2.80 -6.19
N GLY A 39 13.82 -2.01 -5.34
CA GLY A 39 14.12 -0.60 -5.08
C GLY A 39 13.90 0.32 -6.27
#